data_AF-A0A819CRY4-F1
#
_entry.id   AF-A0A819CRY4-F1
#
_cell.length_a   1.000
_cell.length_b   1.000
_cell.length_c   1.000
_cell.angle_alpha   90.00
_cell.angle_beta   90.00
_cell.angle_gamma   90.00
#
_symmetry.space_group_name_H-M   'P 1'
#
loop_
_entity.id
_entity.type
_entity.pdbx_description
1 polymer ?
#
loop_
_entity_poly.entity_id
_entity_poly.type
_entity_poly.pdbx_seq_one_letter_code
_entity_poly.pdbx_strand_id
1 'polypeptide(L)'
;MLLKTYEIKILTQHIHPAVLKHEYNPHNVWDFDKQWQTKFCSCQPTGRCIFACFCSCCMGNKLAKYMGEKGIIGCFPCSLPYLRTKLRTARRIEGSCCEDYWASNCCMACTATQLANELETQGLWDVSKTNKSKHSNVYTSYNTFAALLYSPTATTVTMSHPVSKQPGSGGDLYPYNGAWSNELFASFKPCPQSALFCFCLPCCVAKMSERQGDHILTCCVNPCTLMAIRTKVRAAYKIKGSLIEDCLVSACCVGPCAAMQLDKELTARGIPEKRAK
;
A
#
# COMPACT_ATOMS: atom_id res chain seq x y z
N MET A 1 53.06 -16.87 -30.47
CA MET A 1 51.69 -16.38 -30.20
C MET A 1 51.85 -15.04 -29.50
N LEU A 2 51.78 -13.94 -30.27
CA LEU A 2 52.17 -12.58 -29.87
C LEU A 2 51.00 -11.87 -29.17
N LEU A 3 51.13 -11.61 -27.86
CA LEU A 3 50.24 -10.70 -27.14
C LEU A 3 50.75 -9.27 -27.30
N LYS A 4 50.00 -8.46 -28.05
CA LYS A 4 50.23 -7.00 -28.16
C LYS A 4 49.75 -6.33 -26.89
N THR A 5 50.68 -5.74 -26.14
CA THR A 5 50.42 -4.76 -25.08
C THR A 5 49.89 -3.47 -25.68
N TYR A 6 48.65 -3.10 -25.34
CA TYR A 6 48.06 -1.80 -25.66
C TYR A 6 48.47 -0.79 -24.59
N GLU A 7 49.33 0.17 -24.95
CA GLU A 7 49.62 1.34 -24.12
C GLU A 7 48.44 2.33 -24.19
N ILE A 8 47.77 2.57 -23.06
CA ILE A 8 46.83 3.66 -22.90
C ILE A 8 47.64 4.92 -22.57
N LYS A 9 47.96 5.72 -23.60
CA LYS A 9 48.46 7.10 -23.41
C LYS A 9 47.33 7.97 -22.89
N ILE A 10 47.29 8.20 -21.58
CA ILE A 10 46.42 9.19 -20.96
C ILE A 10 46.94 10.58 -21.33
N LEU A 11 46.21 11.26 -22.21
CA LEU A 11 46.34 12.69 -22.50
C LEU A 11 46.09 13.49 -21.22
N THR A 12 47.15 13.83 -20.50
CA THR A 12 47.17 14.85 -19.45
C THR A 12 47.51 16.19 -20.11
N GLN A 13 46.51 16.82 -20.73
CA GLN A 13 46.62 18.20 -21.18
C GLN A 13 45.73 19.10 -20.32
N HIS A 14 46.41 19.95 -19.53
CA HIS A 14 45.99 21.25 -19.02
C HIS A 14 44.57 21.36 -18.45
N ILE A 15 44.37 20.87 -17.22
CA ILE A 15 43.28 21.34 -16.36
C ILE A 15 43.85 22.47 -15.49
N HIS A 16 43.31 23.67 -15.68
CA HIS A 16 43.55 24.85 -14.85
C HIS A 16 43.34 24.53 -13.35
N PRO A 17 44.24 24.95 -12.43
CA PRO A 17 44.12 24.64 -11.00
C PRO A 17 43.08 25.50 -10.25
N ALA A 18 42.05 26.03 -10.92
CA ALA A 18 41.01 26.87 -10.31
C ALA A 18 39.64 26.18 -10.24
N VAL A 19 39.60 24.85 -10.19
CA VAL A 19 38.37 24.13 -9.82
C VAL A 19 38.24 24.21 -8.31
N LEU A 20 37.27 25.02 -7.87
CA LEU A 20 36.81 25.18 -6.50
C LEU A 20 36.90 23.87 -5.72
N LYS A 21 37.62 23.91 -4.59
CA LYS A 21 37.51 22.91 -3.52
C LYS A 21 36.10 23.01 -2.93
N HIS A 22 35.09 22.49 -3.63
CA HIS A 22 33.91 22.01 -2.93
C HIS A 22 34.38 20.78 -2.16
N GLU A 23 34.60 20.98 -0.87
CA GLU A 23 34.85 19.92 0.09
C GLU A 23 33.75 18.87 -0.09
N TYR A 24 34.12 17.71 -0.65
CA TYR A 24 33.20 16.59 -0.84
C TYR A 24 32.82 16.12 0.56
N ASN A 25 31.69 16.62 1.05
CA ASN A 25 31.09 16.15 2.28
C ASN A 25 30.13 15.01 1.91
N PRO A 26 30.47 13.74 2.19
CA PRO A 26 29.60 12.61 1.90
C PRO A 26 28.25 12.68 2.65
N HIS A 27 28.13 13.53 3.67
CA HIS A 27 26.86 13.81 4.35
C HIS A 27 25.93 14.72 3.54
N ASN A 28 26.42 15.45 2.54
CA ASN A 28 25.65 16.43 1.75
C ASN A 28 25.13 15.85 0.42
N VAL A 29 25.38 14.55 0.15
CA VAL A 29 24.88 13.87 -1.05
C VAL A 29 23.34 13.84 -1.08
N TRP A 30 22.72 13.95 0.09
CA TRP A 30 21.27 13.98 0.29
C TRP A 30 20.81 15.32 0.86
N ASP A 31 21.37 16.42 0.39
CA ASP A 31 20.90 17.75 0.76
C ASP A 31 19.52 17.99 0.11
N PHE A 32 18.48 17.56 0.83
CA PHE A 32 17.07 17.68 0.43
C PHE A 32 16.60 19.09 0.78
N ASP A 33 16.28 19.88 -0.24
CA ASP A 33 15.90 21.29 -0.10
C ASP A 33 14.39 21.53 -0.29
N LYS A 34 13.64 20.48 -0.64
CA LYS A 34 12.21 20.58 -1.01
C LYS A 34 11.31 19.78 -0.11
N GLN A 35 10.08 20.23 0.02
CA GLN A 35 8.98 19.51 0.65
C GLN A 35 7.98 19.04 -0.41
N TRP A 36 7.14 18.07 -0.05
CA TRP A 36 5.98 17.70 -0.86
C TRP A 36 5.06 18.91 -1.05
N GLN A 37 4.71 19.24 -2.30
CA GLN A 37 3.84 20.40 -2.58
C GLN A 37 2.39 20.13 -2.17
N THR A 38 1.97 18.88 -2.27
CA THR A 38 0.67 18.41 -1.77
C THR A 38 0.84 17.64 -0.49
N LYS A 39 0.00 17.92 0.52
CA LYS A 39 0.05 17.20 1.79
C LYS A 39 -0.48 15.77 1.63
N PHE A 40 0.06 14.85 2.42
CA PHE A 40 -0.48 13.49 2.47
C PHE A 40 -1.93 13.52 2.98
N CYS A 41 -2.81 12.69 2.40
CA CYS A 41 -4.24 12.66 2.69
C CYS A 41 -5.01 13.97 2.47
N SER A 42 -4.43 15.00 1.82
CA SER A 42 -5.18 16.21 1.44
C SER A 42 -5.92 16.05 0.11
N CYS A 43 -6.07 14.81 -0.38
CA CYS A 43 -6.89 14.53 -1.54
C CYS A 43 -8.36 14.71 -1.16
N GLN A 44 -8.97 15.79 -1.62
CA GLN A 44 -10.43 15.86 -1.73
C GLN A 44 -10.94 14.68 -2.58
N PRO A 45 -12.25 14.31 -2.53
CA PRO A 45 -12.84 13.26 -3.36
C PRO A 45 -12.80 13.65 -4.85
N THR A 46 -11.59 13.64 -5.38
CA THR A 46 -11.24 13.90 -6.76
C THR A 46 -11.29 12.58 -7.50
N GLY A 47 -11.54 12.63 -8.81
CA GLY A 47 -11.55 11.44 -9.65
C GLY A 47 -10.26 10.61 -9.54
N ARG A 48 -9.12 11.23 -9.19
CA ARG A 48 -7.83 10.54 -8.99
C ARG A 48 -7.80 9.69 -7.73
N CYS A 49 -8.24 10.23 -6.58
CA CYS A 49 -8.28 9.47 -5.33
C CYS A 49 -9.21 8.27 -5.47
N ILE A 50 -10.39 8.49 -6.04
CA ILE A 50 -11.35 7.44 -6.36
C ILE A 50 -10.72 6.40 -7.30
N PHE A 51 -10.12 6.82 -8.40
CA PHE A 51 -9.46 5.90 -9.34
C PHE A 51 -8.32 5.11 -8.68
N ALA A 52 -7.55 5.72 -7.78
CA ALA A 52 -6.50 5.06 -7.04
C ALA A 52 -7.04 4.07 -6.00
N CYS A 53 -8.18 4.37 -5.36
CA CYS A 53 -8.88 3.46 -4.45
C CYS A 53 -9.41 2.22 -5.19
N PHE A 54 -10.05 2.41 -6.35
CA PHE A 54 -10.77 1.34 -7.05
C PHE A 54 -9.93 0.60 -8.10
N CYS A 55 -8.87 1.21 -8.65
CA CYS A 55 -7.88 0.51 -9.46
C CYS A 55 -6.44 0.97 -9.15
N SER A 56 -5.94 0.55 -7.99
CA SER A 56 -4.57 0.86 -7.54
C SER A 56 -3.48 0.39 -8.52
N CYS A 57 -3.60 -0.80 -9.10
CA CYS A 57 -2.66 -1.31 -10.12
C CYS A 57 -2.72 -0.47 -11.40
N CYS A 58 -3.90 -0.04 -11.88
CA CYS A 58 -3.99 0.87 -13.02
C CYS A 58 -3.33 2.23 -12.73
N MET A 59 -3.57 2.77 -11.53
CA MET A 59 -2.99 4.04 -11.11
C MET A 59 -1.48 3.94 -10.96
N GLY A 60 -0.99 2.90 -10.29
CA GLY A 60 0.44 2.59 -10.18
C GLY A 60 1.11 2.46 -11.54
N ASN A 61 0.47 1.79 -12.50
CA ASN A 61 1.02 1.61 -13.85
C ASN A 61 1.11 2.95 -14.61
N LYS A 62 0.11 3.82 -14.43
CA LYS A 62 0.15 5.19 -14.97
C LYS A 62 1.29 5.98 -14.35
N LEU A 63 1.41 5.98 -13.03
CA LEU A 63 2.50 6.65 -12.32
C LEU A 63 3.87 6.15 -12.78
N ALA A 64 4.06 4.83 -12.84
CA ALA A 64 5.28 4.21 -13.35
C ALA A 64 5.62 4.72 -14.76
N LYS A 65 4.65 4.70 -15.68
CA LYS A 65 4.86 5.19 -17.05
C LYS A 65 5.29 6.67 -17.09
N TYR A 66 4.67 7.52 -16.29
CA TYR A 66 5.05 8.95 -16.21
C TYR A 66 6.42 9.18 -15.56
N MET A 67 6.90 8.23 -14.78
CA MET A 67 8.22 8.24 -14.18
C MET A 67 9.28 7.53 -15.03
N GLY A 68 8.96 7.19 -16.28
CA GLY A 68 9.87 6.47 -17.20
C GLY A 68 10.08 5.00 -16.85
N GLU A 69 9.23 4.43 -15.98
CA GLU A 69 9.27 3.02 -15.60
C GLU A 69 8.39 2.16 -16.51
N LYS A 70 8.66 0.85 -16.54
CA LYS A 70 7.79 -0.10 -17.22
C LYS A 70 6.43 -0.15 -16.53
N GLY A 71 5.36 -0.07 -17.32
CA GLY A 71 3.99 0.01 -16.83
C GLY A 71 3.66 -1.09 -15.81
N ILE A 72 4.15 -2.32 -15.97
CA ILE A 72 3.85 -3.44 -15.07
C ILE A 72 4.33 -3.25 -13.63
N ILE A 73 5.29 -2.34 -13.39
CA ILE A 73 5.84 -2.10 -12.05
C ILE A 73 4.73 -1.67 -11.07
N GLY A 74 3.71 -0.96 -11.54
CA GLY A 74 2.60 -0.50 -10.70
C GLY A 74 1.76 -1.59 -10.03
N CYS A 75 1.78 -2.82 -10.56
CA CYS A 75 1.01 -3.94 -10.01
C CYS A 75 1.78 -4.79 -9.00
N PHE A 76 3.06 -4.50 -8.74
CA PHE A 76 3.83 -5.22 -7.73
C PHE A 76 3.49 -4.71 -6.31
N PRO A 77 3.47 -5.62 -5.31
CA PRO A 77 3.44 -5.19 -3.93
C PRO A 77 4.71 -4.38 -3.67
N CYS A 78 4.60 -3.21 -3.04
CA CYS A 78 5.67 -2.22 -2.86
C CYS A 78 6.01 -1.35 -4.08
N SER A 79 5.20 -1.36 -5.15
CA SER A 79 5.38 -0.44 -6.27
C SER A 79 5.28 1.03 -5.86
N LEU A 80 4.30 1.39 -5.03
CA LEU A 80 4.08 2.77 -4.60
C LEU A 80 5.17 3.32 -3.66
N PRO A 81 5.66 2.59 -2.64
CA PRO A 81 6.85 3.00 -1.90
C PRO A 81 8.04 3.26 -2.83
N TYR A 82 8.29 2.35 -3.79
CA TYR A 82 9.37 2.49 -4.76
C TYR A 82 9.20 3.75 -5.63
N LEU A 83 8.03 3.94 -6.25
CA LEU A 83 7.74 5.11 -7.08
C LEU A 83 7.81 6.40 -6.26
N ARG A 84 7.41 6.37 -4.99
CA ARG A 84 7.52 7.50 -4.09
C ARG A 84 8.97 7.83 -3.74
N THR A 85 9.77 6.85 -3.35
CA THR A 85 11.22 7.02 -3.13
C THR A 85 11.93 7.52 -4.39
N LYS A 86 11.57 6.99 -5.56
CA LYS A 86 12.13 7.43 -6.84
C LYS A 86 11.80 8.90 -7.11
N LEU A 87 10.54 9.32 -6.93
CA LEU A 87 10.14 10.71 -7.18
C LEU A 87 10.83 11.64 -6.17
N ARG A 88 10.83 11.25 -4.89
CA ARG A 88 11.44 11.99 -3.79
C ARG A 88 12.92 12.24 -4.04
N THR A 89 13.68 11.18 -4.34
CA THR A 89 15.11 11.27 -4.63
C THR A 89 15.39 12.07 -5.91
N ALA A 90 14.64 11.83 -6.99
CA ALA A 90 14.78 12.58 -8.23
C ALA A 90 14.49 14.08 -8.09
N ARG A 91 13.72 14.47 -7.07
CA ARG A 91 13.28 15.85 -6.84
C ARG A 91 13.87 16.51 -5.61
N ARG A 92 14.79 15.84 -4.92
CA ARG A 92 15.39 16.34 -3.67
C ARG A 92 14.33 16.73 -2.63
N ILE A 93 13.23 15.97 -2.59
CA ILE A 93 12.20 16.14 -1.56
C ILE A 93 12.68 15.45 -0.28
N GLU A 94 12.55 16.12 0.86
CA GLU A 94 12.92 15.60 2.17
C GLU A 94 12.07 14.37 2.53
N GLY A 95 12.73 13.41 3.18
CA GLY A 95 12.08 12.26 3.78
C GLY A 95 12.91 10.99 3.69
N SER A 96 12.35 9.90 4.18
CA SER A 96 13.01 8.59 4.26
C SER A 96 12.27 7.49 3.49
N CYS A 97 13.00 6.41 3.15
CA CYS A 97 12.35 5.21 2.60
C CYS A 97 11.32 4.61 3.57
N CYS A 98 11.51 4.80 4.88
CA CYS A 98 10.55 4.36 5.90
C CYS A 98 9.25 5.15 5.81
N GLU A 99 9.32 6.48 5.72
CA GLU A 99 8.15 7.33 5.48
C GLU A 99 7.46 7.00 4.16
N ASP A 100 8.23 6.70 3.10
CA ASP A 100 7.68 6.32 1.81
C ASP A 100 6.89 5.01 1.88
N TYR A 101 7.42 4.03 2.62
CA TYR A 101 6.74 2.77 2.91
C TYR A 101 5.47 3.00 3.75
N TRP A 102 5.56 3.76 4.84
CA TRP A 102 4.42 4.00 5.72
C TRP A 102 3.31 4.80 5.05
N ALA A 103 3.62 5.85 4.28
CA ALA A 103 2.62 6.59 3.51
C ALA A 103 1.87 5.67 2.53
N SER A 104 2.62 4.83 1.80
CA SER A 104 2.04 3.92 0.81
C SER A 104 1.16 2.84 1.42
N ASN A 105 1.51 2.33 2.59
CA ASN A 105 0.73 1.32 3.30
C ASN A 105 -0.42 1.91 4.11
N CYS A 106 -0.27 3.15 4.62
CA CYS A 106 -1.32 3.84 5.36
C CYS A 106 -2.51 4.19 4.47
N CYS A 107 -2.25 4.81 3.32
CA CYS A 107 -3.27 5.10 2.33
C CYS A 107 -2.67 5.05 0.93
N MET A 108 -2.82 3.90 0.28
CA MET A 108 -2.33 3.65 -1.08
C MET A 108 -2.88 4.69 -2.08
N ALA A 109 -4.17 4.99 -1.97
CA ALA A 109 -4.82 5.96 -2.84
C ALA A 109 -4.32 7.39 -2.63
N CYS A 110 -4.10 7.78 -1.38
CA CYS A 110 -3.57 9.09 -1.00
C CYS A 110 -2.13 9.23 -1.49
N THR A 111 -1.31 8.19 -1.35
CA THR A 111 0.06 8.17 -1.88
C THR A 111 0.06 8.30 -3.39
N ALA A 112 -0.72 7.48 -4.09
CA ALA A 112 -0.80 7.53 -5.53
C ALA A 112 -1.30 8.90 -6.03
N THR A 113 -2.26 9.50 -5.31
CA THR A 113 -2.77 10.85 -5.62
C THR A 113 -1.71 11.91 -5.37
N GLN A 114 -0.98 11.84 -4.25
CA GLN A 114 0.11 12.77 -3.96
C GLN A 114 1.20 12.70 -5.03
N LEU A 115 1.58 11.50 -5.48
CA LEU A 115 2.52 11.31 -6.59
C LEU A 115 2.00 11.90 -7.90
N ALA A 116 0.72 11.66 -8.22
CA ALA A 116 0.11 12.19 -9.44
C ALA A 116 0.07 13.73 -9.43
N ASN A 117 -0.28 14.33 -8.29
CA ASN A 117 -0.31 15.79 -8.13
C ASN A 117 1.09 16.39 -8.23
N GLU A 118 2.08 15.75 -7.60
CA GLU A 118 3.47 16.21 -7.67
C GLU A 118 4.02 16.14 -9.11
N LEU A 119 3.69 15.08 -9.86
CA LEU A 119 4.01 14.98 -11.29
C LEU A 119 3.28 16.05 -12.14
N GLU A 120 2.05 16.41 -11.77
CA GLU A 120 1.28 17.48 -12.44
C GLU A 120 1.85 18.87 -12.18
N THR A 121 2.20 19.18 -10.93
CA THR A 121 2.88 20.44 -10.58
C THR A 121 4.18 20.62 -11.37
N GLN A 122 4.79 19.51 -11.79
CA GLN A 122 6.02 19.49 -12.60
C GLN A 122 5.76 19.50 -14.12
N GLY A 123 4.50 19.53 -14.57
CA GLY A 123 4.14 19.47 -15.99
C GLY A 123 4.44 18.11 -16.64
N LEU A 124 4.73 17.07 -15.85
CA LEU A 124 5.00 15.72 -16.36
C LEU A 124 3.74 14.88 -16.50
N TRP A 125 2.68 15.22 -15.77
CA TRP A 125 1.39 14.54 -15.85
C TRP A 125 0.44 15.23 -16.82
N ASP A 126 0.22 14.62 -17.99
CA ASP A 126 -0.64 15.17 -19.04
C ASP A 126 -2.08 14.65 -18.91
N VAL A 127 -2.95 15.47 -18.30
CA VAL A 127 -4.38 15.14 -18.12
C VAL A 127 -5.09 15.00 -19.48
N SER A 128 -4.66 15.74 -20.51
CA SER A 128 -5.33 15.75 -21.82
C SER A 128 -5.23 14.40 -22.54
N LYS A 129 -4.13 13.66 -22.34
CA LYS A 129 -3.94 12.30 -22.88
C LYS A 129 -4.75 11.24 -22.15
N THR A 130 -5.17 11.50 -20.92
CA THR A 130 -6.00 10.54 -20.15
C THR A 130 -7.48 10.56 -20.54
N ASN A 131 -7.97 11.67 -21.12
CA ASN A 131 -9.38 11.80 -21.55
C ASN A 131 -9.67 11.21 -22.96
N LYS A 132 -8.66 10.85 -23.75
CA LYS A 132 -8.86 10.24 -25.08
C LYS A 132 -9.11 8.73 -25.05
N SER A 133 -8.94 8.06 -23.91
CA SER A 133 -9.42 6.68 -23.72
C SER A 133 -10.86 6.71 -23.23
N LYS A 134 -11.75 5.95 -23.87
CA LYS A 134 -13.21 5.81 -23.65
C LYS A 134 -13.63 5.40 -22.20
N HIS A 135 -13.21 6.14 -21.17
CA HIS A 135 -13.47 5.86 -19.76
C HIS A 135 -14.32 6.95 -19.06
N SER A 136 -14.96 7.85 -19.82
CA SER A 136 -15.81 8.91 -19.26
C SER A 136 -17.03 8.39 -18.49
N ASN A 137 -17.56 7.21 -18.83
CA ASN A 137 -18.72 6.63 -18.14
C ASN A 137 -18.39 6.00 -16.78
N VAL A 138 -17.10 5.78 -16.48
CA VAL A 138 -16.66 5.15 -15.23
C VAL A 138 -16.62 6.19 -14.10
N TYR A 139 -16.25 7.45 -14.37
CA TYR A 139 -16.12 8.48 -13.33
C TYR A 139 -17.46 8.99 -12.78
N THR A 140 -18.53 8.97 -13.59
CA THR A 140 -19.84 9.50 -13.19
C THR A 140 -20.57 8.61 -12.19
N SER A 141 -20.31 7.30 -12.16
CA SER A 141 -20.98 6.40 -11.20
C SER A 141 -20.39 6.43 -9.79
N TYR A 142 -19.12 6.80 -9.62
CA TYR A 142 -18.45 6.78 -8.30
C TYR A 142 -18.68 8.04 -7.47
N ASN A 143 -18.95 9.18 -8.10
CA ASN A 143 -19.21 10.44 -7.36
C ASN A 143 -20.49 10.38 -6.52
N THR A 144 -21.48 9.57 -6.91
CA THR A 144 -22.71 9.36 -6.13
C THR A 144 -22.47 8.52 -4.87
N PHE A 145 -21.45 7.66 -4.84
CA PHE A 145 -21.15 6.77 -3.70
C PHE A 145 -20.29 7.47 -2.63
N ALA A 146 -19.43 8.41 -3.03
CA ALA A 146 -18.55 9.16 -2.13
C ALA A 146 -19.31 10.12 -1.19
N ALA A 147 -20.49 10.61 -1.60
CA ALA A 147 -21.33 11.52 -0.81
C ALA A 147 -21.98 10.85 0.43
N LEU A 148 -22.07 9.52 0.48
CA LEU A 148 -22.70 8.79 1.58
C LEU A 148 -21.76 8.43 2.74
N LEU A 149 -20.44 8.63 2.59
CA LEU A 149 -19.42 8.13 3.53
C LEU A 149 -18.90 9.19 4.52
N TYR A 150 -19.35 10.44 4.44
CA TYR A 150 -18.95 11.52 5.36
C TYR A 150 -20.13 11.91 6.27
N SER A 151 -20.27 11.21 7.40
CA SER A 151 -20.99 11.72 8.57
C SER A 151 -20.10 11.53 9.80
N PRO A 152 -19.68 12.61 10.48
CA PRO A 152 -18.83 12.50 11.65
C PRO A 152 -19.70 12.29 12.90
N THR A 153 -19.74 11.07 13.43
CA THR A 153 -20.19 10.83 14.81
C THR A 153 -19.01 10.33 15.63
N ALA A 154 -18.51 11.20 16.50
CA ALA A 154 -17.48 10.87 17.46
C ALA A 154 -18.11 10.09 18.62
N THR A 155 -17.86 8.77 18.66
CA THR A 155 -18.21 7.96 19.83
C THR A 155 -16.97 7.80 20.71
N THR A 156 -17.01 8.41 21.89
CA THR A 156 -16.00 8.25 22.93
C THR A 156 -16.10 6.84 23.52
N VAL A 157 -15.08 6.01 23.26
CA VAL A 157 -14.96 4.68 23.87
C VAL A 157 -14.16 4.81 25.16
N THR A 158 -14.81 4.54 26.29
CA THR A 158 -14.15 4.48 27.60
C THR A 158 -13.42 3.14 27.71
N MET A 159 -12.09 3.17 27.66
CA MET A 159 -11.24 2.01 27.93
C MET A 159 -11.31 1.67 29.42
N SER A 160 -11.94 0.56 29.76
CA SER A 160 -11.86 0.00 31.12
C SER A 160 -10.87 -1.16 31.13
N HIS A 161 -9.94 -1.11 32.09
CA HIS A 161 -8.93 -2.11 32.48
C HIS A 161 -7.53 -1.94 31.85
N PRO A 162 -6.51 -1.52 32.64
CA PRO A 162 -5.12 -1.54 32.19
C PRO A 162 -4.63 -3.00 32.09
N VAL A 163 -4.20 -3.39 30.88
CA VAL A 163 -3.52 -4.68 30.66
C VAL A 163 -2.12 -4.59 31.25
N SER A 164 -1.90 -5.16 32.44
CA SER A 164 -0.65 -5.02 33.20
C SER A 164 0.46 -5.99 32.79
N LYS A 165 0.16 -7.02 31.99
CA LYS A 165 1.14 -7.96 31.43
C LYS A 165 0.74 -8.40 30.03
N GLN A 166 1.56 -8.11 29.03
CA GLN A 166 1.48 -8.81 27.75
C GLN A 166 2.00 -10.24 27.95
N PRO A 167 1.34 -11.27 27.39
CA PRO A 167 1.89 -12.61 27.40
C PRO A 167 3.24 -12.58 26.67
N GLY A 168 4.30 -13.05 27.34
CA GLY A 168 5.61 -13.19 26.71
C GLY A 168 5.51 -14.04 25.44
N SER A 169 6.46 -13.88 24.51
CA SER A 169 6.53 -14.68 23.28
C SER A 169 6.74 -16.15 23.63
N GLY A 170 5.64 -16.84 23.94
CA GLY A 170 5.65 -18.22 24.37
C GLY A 170 5.87 -19.13 23.17
N GLY A 171 7.14 -19.42 22.88
CA GLY A 171 7.45 -20.78 22.44
C GLY A 171 6.98 -21.71 23.55
N ASP A 172 6.16 -22.69 23.20
CA ASP A 172 5.75 -23.83 24.03
C ASP A 172 4.58 -23.68 25.03
N LEU A 173 4.13 -22.47 25.39
CA LEU A 173 3.07 -22.34 26.42
C LEU A 173 1.64 -22.63 25.94
N TYR A 174 1.40 -22.58 24.62
CA TYR A 174 0.11 -22.94 24.02
C TYR A 174 0.37 -23.74 22.75
N PRO A 175 0.06 -25.04 22.68
CA PRO A 175 0.27 -25.80 21.45
C PRO A 175 -0.73 -25.33 20.38
N TYR A 176 -0.24 -24.49 19.47
CA TYR A 176 -0.92 -24.11 18.25
C TYR A 176 -0.83 -25.29 17.27
N ASN A 177 -1.82 -26.19 17.31
CA ASN A 177 -1.87 -27.37 16.44
C ASN A 177 -2.89 -27.24 15.30
N GLY A 178 -3.66 -26.14 15.27
CA GLY A 178 -4.63 -25.87 14.23
C GLY A 178 -3.98 -25.47 12.91
N ALA A 179 -4.71 -25.70 11.83
CA ALA A 179 -4.39 -25.23 10.49
C ALA A 179 -5.57 -24.44 9.92
N TRP A 180 -5.29 -23.58 8.93
CA TRP A 180 -6.33 -22.97 8.13
C TRP A 180 -7.11 -24.06 7.37
N SER A 181 -8.43 -23.90 7.28
CA SER A 181 -9.30 -24.80 6.50
C SER A 181 -9.02 -24.75 5.00
N ASN A 182 -8.40 -23.67 4.53
CA ASN A 182 -8.07 -23.42 3.13
C ASN A 182 -6.66 -22.85 3.03
N GLU A 183 -5.93 -23.26 1.99
CA GLU A 183 -4.66 -22.64 1.64
C GLU A 183 -4.85 -21.22 1.13
N LEU A 184 -3.86 -20.36 1.35
CA LEU A 184 -3.90 -18.94 1.02
C LEU A 184 -4.24 -18.68 -0.46
N PHE A 185 -3.76 -19.57 -1.33
CA PHE A 185 -3.91 -19.49 -2.78
C PHE A 185 -4.90 -20.52 -3.36
N ALA A 186 -5.65 -21.23 -2.52
CA ALA A 186 -6.58 -22.28 -2.95
C ALA A 186 -7.70 -21.75 -3.88
N SER A 187 -7.91 -20.43 -3.92
CA SER A 187 -9.02 -19.82 -4.66
C SER A 187 -8.60 -19.00 -5.87
N PHE A 188 -7.48 -19.33 -6.52
CA PHE A 188 -7.17 -18.83 -7.87
C PHE A 188 -8.16 -19.32 -8.94
N LYS A 189 -9.15 -20.15 -8.59
CA LYS A 189 -10.28 -20.41 -9.48
C LYS A 189 -11.11 -19.12 -9.61
N PRO A 190 -11.35 -18.63 -10.84
CA PRO A 190 -12.14 -17.41 -11.05
C PRO A 190 -13.54 -17.61 -10.45
N CYS A 191 -13.85 -16.86 -9.39
CA CYS A 191 -15.19 -16.81 -8.82
C CYS A 191 -15.63 -15.35 -8.62
N PRO A 192 -16.94 -15.05 -8.66
CA PRO A 192 -17.43 -13.68 -8.43
C PRO A 192 -16.96 -13.07 -7.11
N GLN A 193 -16.78 -13.90 -6.08
CA GLN A 193 -16.27 -13.51 -4.77
C GLN A 193 -14.82 -13.01 -4.83
N SER A 194 -13.94 -13.69 -5.57
CA SER A 194 -12.54 -13.27 -5.72
C SER A 194 -12.43 -11.91 -6.40
N ALA A 195 -13.32 -11.62 -7.36
CA ALA A 195 -13.41 -10.28 -7.95
C ALA A 195 -13.81 -9.24 -6.88
N LEU A 196 -14.81 -9.51 -6.04
CA LEU A 196 -15.21 -8.59 -4.98
C LEU A 196 -14.08 -8.32 -3.98
N PHE A 197 -13.32 -9.35 -3.58
CA PHE A 197 -12.14 -9.20 -2.71
C PHE A 197 -11.02 -8.38 -3.37
N CYS A 198 -10.85 -8.48 -4.69
CA CYS A 198 -9.85 -7.69 -5.43
C CYS A 198 -10.29 -6.24 -5.65
N PHE A 199 -11.58 -5.98 -5.86
CA PHE A 199 -12.09 -4.64 -6.23
C PHE A 199 -12.66 -3.83 -5.05
N CYS A 200 -13.04 -4.48 -3.95
CA CYS A 200 -13.63 -3.85 -2.76
C CYS A 200 -13.06 -4.47 -1.47
N LEU A 201 -11.75 -4.71 -1.41
CA LEU A 201 -11.10 -5.29 -0.23
C LEU A 201 -11.50 -4.58 1.09
N PRO A 202 -11.57 -3.24 1.17
CA PRO A 202 -12.02 -2.57 2.39
C PRO A 202 -13.43 -3.00 2.82
N CYS A 203 -14.36 -3.12 1.87
CA CYS A 203 -15.75 -3.50 2.10
C CYS A 203 -15.86 -4.94 2.62
N CYS A 204 -15.07 -5.83 2.04
CA CYS A 204 -14.95 -7.22 2.48
C CYS A 204 -14.39 -7.33 3.90
N VAL A 205 -13.31 -6.61 4.19
CA VAL A 205 -12.68 -6.57 5.52
C VAL A 205 -13.61 -5.92 6.55
N ALA A 206 -14.40 -4.90 6.16
CA ALA A 206 -15.44 -4.28 6.99
C ALA A 206 -16.46 -5.31 7.47
N LYS A 207 -16.98 -6.12 6.55
CA LYS A 207 -17.94 -7.20 6.85
C LYS A 207 -17.32 -8.27 7.75
N MET A 208 -16.05 -8.62 7.53
CA MET A 208 -15.34 -9.56 8.41
C MET A 208 -15.13 -9.02 9.82
N SER A 209 -14.80 -7.74 9.94
CA SER A 209 -14.68 -7.02 11.20
C SER A 209 -16.00 -7.14 11.99
N GLU A 210 -17.12 -6.86 11.33
CA GLU A 210 -18.45 -6.96 11.94
C GLU A 210 -18.84 -8.40 12.36
N ARG A 211 -18.43 -9.42 11.58
CA ARG A 211 -18.59 -10.85 11.93
C ARG A 211 -17.81 -11.21 13.19
N GLN A 212 -16.71 -10.53 13.46
CA GLN A 212 -15.88 -10.73 14.65
C GLN A 212 -16.30 -9.84 15.83
N GLY A 213 -17.40 -9.09 15.70
CA GLY A 213 -17.91 -8.19 16.73
C GLY A 213 -17.21 -6.83 16.77
N ASP A 214 -16.34 -6.54 15.82
CA ASP A 214 -15.64 -5.25 15.71
C ASP A 214 -16.48 -4.26 14.86
N HIS A 215 -16.23 -2.96 14.97
CA HIS A 215 -17.00 -1.95 14.24
C HIS A 215 -16.77 -2.05 12.72
N ILE A 216 -17.78 -1.76 11.90
CA ILE A 216 -17.68 -1.85 10.43
C ILE A 216 -16.63 -0.89 9.85
N LEU A 217 -16.44 0.28 10.48
CA LEU A 217 -15.45 1.28 10.05
C LEU A 217 -14.02 0.95 10.45
N THR A 218 -13.76 -0.15 11.17
CA THR A 218 -12.39 -0.53 11.59
C THR A 218 -11.45 -0.61 10.38
N CYS A 219 -11.93 -1.14 9.24
CA CYS A 219 -11.17 -1.23 7.99
C CYS A 219 -10.79 0.13 7.39
N CYS A 220 -11.54 1.18 7.69
CA CYS A 220 -11.31 2.53 7.17
C CYS A 220 -10.31 3.32 8.03
N VAL A 221 -10.23 3.01 9.32
CA VAL A 221 -9.36 3.71 10.28
C VAL A 221 -8.05 3.00 10.56
N ASN A 222 -7.98 1.69 10.31
CA ASN A 222 -6.78 0.89 10.56
C ASN A 222 -6.33 0.15 9.27
N PRO A 223 -5.19 0.55 8.66
CA PRO A 223 -4.67 -0.10 7.45
C PRO A 223 -4.29 -1.57 7.68
N CYS A 224 -4.11 -1.98 8.93
CA CYS A 224 -3.77 -3.33 9.35
C CYS A 224 -4.99 -4.14 9.83
N THR A 225 -6.22 -3.72 9.51
CA THR A 225 -7.43 -4.42 9.99
C THR A 225 -7.44 -5.89 9.58
N LEU A 226 -7.04 -6.21 8.35
CA LEU A 226 -6.96 -7.61 7.90
C LEU A 226 -5.96 -8.42 8.74
N MET A 227 -4.80 -7.85 9.06
CA MET A 227 -3.79 -8.47 9.94
C MET A 227 -4.35 -8.69 11.35
N ALA A 228 -5.06 -7.70 11.89
CA ALA A 228 -5.66 -7.79 13.22
C ALA A 228 -6.71 -8.91 13.29
N ILE A 229 -7.62 -8.98 12.30
CA ILE A 229 -8.63 -10.03 12.24
C ILE A 229 -7.98 -11.40 12.06
N ARG A 230 -6.97 -11.53 11.19
CA ARG A 230 -6.23 -12.79 11.02
C ARG A 230 -5.56 -13.24 12.32
N THR A 231 -4.91 -12.31 13.03
CA THR A 231 -4.26 -12.59 14.32
C THR A 231 -5.28 -13.06 15.36
N LYS A 232 -6.44 -12.39 15.42
CA LYS A 232 -7.56 -12.73 16.32
C LYS A 232 -8.11 -14.14 16.02
N VAL A 233 -8.38 -14.46 14.76
CA VAL A 233 -8.83 -15.79 14.31
C VAL A 233 -7.77 -16.85 14.60
N ARG A 234 -6.50 -16.56 14.32
CA ARG A 234 -5.39 -17.47 14.57
C ARG A 234 -5.27 -17.83 16.05
N ALA A 235 -5.35 -16.81 16.93
CA ALA A 235 -5.35 -17.00 18.37
C ALA A 235 -6.57 -17.78 18.86
N ALA A 236 -7.77 -17.46 18.38
CA ALA A 236 -9.02 -18.10 18.78
C ALA A 236 -9.05 -19.60 18.43
N TYR A 237 -8.56 -19.97 17.24
CA TYR A 237 -8.60 -21.35 16.75
C TYR A 237 -7.27 -22.10 16.86
N LYS A 238 -6.30 -21.53 17.59
CA LYS A 238 -4.97 -22.12 17.79
C LYS A 238 -4.29 -22.51 16.46
N ILE A 239 -4.44 -21.69 15.42
CA ILE A 239 -3.86 -21.93 14.09
C ILE A 239 -2.36 -21.56 14.08
N LYS A 240 -1.49 -22.40 13.52
CA LYS A 240 -0.05 -22.10 13.42
C LYS A 240 0.22 -20.83 12.61
N GLY A 241 1.24 -20.08 13.03
CA GLY A 241 1.74 -18.90 12.31
C GLY A 241 2.26 -17.82 13.25
N SER A 242 2.80 -16.75 12.67
CA SER A 242 3.35 -15.61 13.41
C SER A 242 2.65 -14.29 13.08
N LEU A 243 2.82 -13.27 13.92
CA LEU A 243 2.33 -11.91 13.62
C LEU A 243 2.98 -11.33 12.36
N ILE A 244 4.26 -11.64 12.13
CA ILE A 244 5.00 -11.23 10.93
C ILE A 244 4.39 -11.88 9.69
N GLU A 245 4.06 -13.18 9.77
CA GLU A 245 3.36 -13.88 8.69
C GLU A 245 2.01 -13.25 8.39
N ASP A 246 1.21 -12.94 9.42
CA ASP A 246 -0.07 -12.25 9.24
C ASP A 246 0.09 -10.86 8.62
N CYS A 247 1.16 -10.12 8.97
CA CYS A 247 1.50 -8.84 8.38
C CYS A 247 1.85 -8.98 6.89
N LEU A 248 2.77 -9.89 6.55
CA LEU A 248 3.21 -10.12 5.17
C LEU A 248 2.06 -10.59 4.28
N VAL A 249 1.24 -11.51 4.79
CA VAL A 249 0.06 -12.04 4.08
C VAL A 249 -1.01 -10.97 3.88
N SER A 250 -1.15 -10.03 4.82
CA SER A 250 -2.14 -8.94 4.73
C SER A 250 -1.68 -7.74 3.90
N ALA A 251 -0.38 -7.41 3.92
CA ALA A 251 0.17 -6.20 3.31
C ALA A 251 0.50 -6.35 1.81
N CYS A 252 0.76 -7.55 1.34
CA CYS A 252 1.14 -7.79 -0.06
C CYS A 252 -0.08 -7.98 -0.99
N CYS A 253 0.15 -8.22 -2.30
CA CYS A 253 -0.88 -8.58 -3.29
C CYS A 253 -1.73 -9.81 -2.93
N VAL A 254 -1.37 -10.47 -1.83
CA VAL A 254 -2.10 -11.56 -1.22
C VAL A 254 -3.26 -11.06 -0.36
N GLY A 255 -3.42 -9.76 -0.10
CA GLY A 255 -4.52 -9.20 0.70
C GLY A 255 -5.92 -9.73 0.32
N PRO A 256 -6.31 -9.74 -0.98
CA PRO A 256 -7.57 -10.38 -1.42
C PRO A 256 -7.63 -11.88 -1.15
N CYS A 257 -6.53 -12.60 -1.37
CA CYS A 257 -6.41 -14.03 -1.10
C CYS A 257 -6.48 -14.33 0.42
N ALA A 258 -5.85 -13.50 1.23
CA ALA A 258 -5.83 -13.55 2.69
C ALA A 258 -7.20 -13.24 3.27
N ALA A 259 -7.89 -12.23 2.75
CA ALA A 259 -9.26 -11.94 3.09
C ALA A 259 -10.17 -13.12 2.71
N MET A 260 -10.04 -13.67 1.50
CA MET A 260 -10.84 -14.82 1.09
C MET A 260 -10.55 -16.10 1.89
N GLN A 261 -9.28 -16.37 2.23
CA GLN A 261 -8.90 -17.45 3.13
C GLN A 261 -9.58 -17.27 4.49
N LEU A 262 -9.54 -16.05 5.03
CA LEU A 262 -10.17 -15.67 6.29
C LEU A 262 -11.70 -15.79 6.21
N ASP A 263 -12.32 -15.36 5.11
CA ASP A 263 -13.77 -15.46 4.88
C ASP A 263 -14.27 -16.90 4.96
N LYS A 264 -13.54 -17.79 4.27
CA LYS A 264 -13.80 -19.22 4.24
C LYS A 264 -13.56 -19.85 5.60
N GLU A 265 -12.51 -19.43 6.31
CA GLU A 265 -12.24 -19.89 7.67
C GLU A 265 -13.41 -19.53 8.60
N LEU A 266 -13.84 -18.27 8.62
CA LEU A 266 -14.96 -17.82 9.45
C LEU A 266 -16.24 -18.60 9.12
N THR A 267 -16.47 -18.89 7.85
CA THR A 267 -17.62 -19.68 7.39
C THR A 267 -17.53 -21.14 7.83
N ALA A 268 -16.36 -21.77 7.66
CA ALA A 268 -16.10 -23.14 8.08
C ALA A 268 -16.23 -23.33 9.61
N ARG A 269 -15.98 -22.27 10.38
CA ARG A 269 -16.16 -22.25 11.84
C ARG A 269 -17.59 -21.89 12.29
N GLY A 270 -18.52 -21.75 11.35
CA GLY A 270 -19.93 -21.48 11.66
C GLY A 270 -20.22 -20.06 12.11
N ILE A 271 -19.38 -19.08 11.75
CA ILE A 271 -19.64 -17.65 11.99
C ILE A 271 -20.27 -17.07 10.71
N PRO A 272 -21.61 -17.00 10.57
CA PRO A 272 -22.25 -16.56 9.34
C PRO A 272 -22.05 -15.07 9.07
N GLU A 273 -22.24 -14.65 7.82
CA GLU A 273 -22.42 -13.23 7.51
C GLU A 273 -23.71 -12.72 8.16
N LYS A 274 -23.65 -11.58 8.86
CA LYS A 274 -24.86 -10.89 9.31
C LYS A 274 -25.55 -10.33 8.07
N ARG A 275 -26.76 -10.80 7.74
CA ARG A 275 -27.58 -10.13 6.72
C ARG A 275 -27.93 -8.74 7.24
N ALA A 276 -27.66 -7.70 6.44
CA ALA A 276 -28.27 -6.41 6.64
C ALA A 276 -29.80 -6.62 6.63
N LYS A 277 -30.45 -6.30 7.75
CA LYS A 277 -31.91 -6.19 7.84
C LYS A 277 -32.34 -4.85 7.29
#